data_AF-A0A374UM62-F1
#
_entry.id   AF-A0A374UM62-F1
#
_cell.length_a   1.000
_cell.length_b   1.000
_cell.length_c   1.000
_cell.angle_alpha   90.00
_cell.angle_beta   90.00
_cell.angle_gamma   90.00
#
_symmetry.space_group_name_H-M   'P 1'
#
loop_
_entity.id
_entity.type
_entity.pdbx_description
1 polymer ?
#
loop_
_entity_poly.entity_id
_entity_poly.type
_entity_poly.pdbx_seq_one_letter_code
_entity_poly.pdbx_strand_id
1 'polypeptide(L)'
;MKVYILEPIATICDKENTSEVMFFVDIIKYQFDRFGIEYFCVQKTNYKKFSLQLDADSIVIIFNDCIGTNNEFLKKAKLKKSKIFPVAFCKDDRIPPTIVSGKQSFDVYDQLRRRNLSNSYIEVTAKVFARKIISECMPTICNDNINIFLSHRRMDGEEITASICDILKAIAPEKEYFRDIVNVNIGENAQEVIDTALAYSDVLVFFHTTESATSKWVLKEILYALINNIPILWIKIGNPDIGNLKYQPSEKPNLEYLEEDFSNRDKLNEIADQILDKSYELLLDRSNDVYDEMNCITDLLNDKLELVNDTKMLYTLSLPRKGYSYPQRTINQFVQFFGRIPKQSDADDLKSTLARYSSSEFDSAVMLSKRVITRTKYDDILSDNFDDFYYTYFKYLKGNSVDLPYDIVISGAFPDGDEIFKQNLTYSLICFAKEILKEGFNLCFGAHPTFQELIFDTAKIVTENHVEKVKMYISNYFVSHNNISNFKNRCTPIEVGKVDNNQTLSLTELRKKLIERENVKALICLGGKIKENKSEEGIREEITIAKSKGIPVFLIGSVGGCSSIIAEDYAKNDNWNELNDASKELNTSLMQGIDYKKSARLVIDYIKQNVSEE
;
A
#
# COMPACT_ATOMS: atom_id res chain seq x y z
N MET A 1 -19.08 1.41 -13.59
CA MET A 1 -19.70 2.46 -14.45
C MET A 1 -19.44 2.16 -15.92
N LYS A 2 -20.29 2.64 -16.84
CA LYS A 2 -20.13 2.45 -18.29
C LYS A 2 -19.87 3.78 -18.99
N VAL A 3 -18.87 3.82 -19.87
CA VAL A 3 -18.51 5.03 -20.63
C VAL A 3 -19.08 4.95 -22.04
N TYR A 4 -19.78 5.99 -22.47
CA TYR A 4 -20.34 6.13 -23.81
C TYR A 4 -19.67 7.29 -24.53
N ILE A 5 -18.89 6.99 -25.56
CA ILE A 5 -18.18 7.99 -26.38
C ILE A 5 -19.05 8.26 -27.60
N LEU A 6 -19.58 9.47 -27.75
CA LEU A 6 -20.26 9.86 -28.98
C LEU A 6 -19.22 10.03 -30.09
N GLU A 7 -19.45 9.36 -31.21
CA GLU A 7 -18.52 9.38 -32.32
C GLU A 7 -18.27 10.80 -32.83
N PRO A 8 -17.00 11.24 -33.01
CA PRO A 8 -16.66 12.59 -33.45
C PRO A 8 -17.37 13.03 -34.74
N ILE A 9 -17.48 12.12 -35.72
CA ILE A 9 -18.18 12.39 -37.00
C ILE A 9 -19.67 12.71 -36.79
N ALA A 10 -20.26 12.26 -35.70
CA ALA A 10 -21.66 12.53 -35.36
C ALA A 10 -21.83 13.85 -34.56
N THR A 11 -20.72 14.52 -34.24
CA THR A 11 -20.66 15.73 -33.40
C THR A 11 -19.73 16.82 -33.95
N ILE A 12 -19.14 16.70 -35.14
CA ILE A 12 -18.20 17.69 -35.69
C ILE A 12 -18.49 17.90 -37.18
N CYS A 13 -18.56 19.17 -37.61
CA CYS A 13 -18.79 19.55 -39.01
C CYS A 13 -17.50 19.70 -39.82
N ASP A 14 -16.39 20.09 -39.16
CA ASP A 14 -15.10 20.35 -39.82
C ASP A 14 -14.27 19.06 -40.00
N LYS A 15 -13.86 18.78 -41.25
CA LYS A 15 -13.11 17.59 -41.64
C LYS A 15 -11.67 17.58 -41.10
N GLU A 16 -11.03 18.74 -40.96
CA GLU A 16 -9.65 18.79 -40.43
C GLU A 16 -9.63 18.49 -38.93
N ASN A 17 -10.50 19.16 -38.17
CA ASN A 17 -10.71 18.91 -36.73
C ASN A 17 -11.16 17.46 -36.45
N THR A 18 -11.93 16.84 -37.36
CA THR A 18 -12.39 15.46 -37.17
C THR A 18 -11.23 14.46 -37.03
N SER A 19 -10.09 14.68 -37.72
CA SER A 19 -8.95 13.76 -37.64
C SER A 19 -8.20 13.88 -36.30
N GLU A 20 -8.00 15.10 -35.80
CA GLU A 20 -7.44 15.39 -34.48
C GLU A 20 -8.29 14.82 -33.35
N VAL A 21 -9.62 14.96 -33.43
CA VAL A 21 -10.53 14.41 -32.41
C VAL A 21 -10.56 12.89 -32.44
N MET A 22 -10.50 12.27 -33.63
CA MET A 22 -10.40 10.81 -33.73
C MET A 22 -9.11 10.28 -33.08
N PHE A 23 -7.97 10.94 -33.32
CA PHE A 23 -6.72 10.59 -32.65
C PHE A 23 -6.81 10.70 -31.13
N PHE A 24 -7.39 11.80 -30.62
CA PHE A 24 -7.65 11.98 -29.18
C PHE A 24 -8.53 10.86 -28.60
N VAL A 25 -9.59 10.47 -29.31
CA VAL A 25 -10.47 9.36 -28.91
C VAL A 25 -9.71 8.03 -28.85
N ASP A 26 -8.85 7.75 -29.81
CA ASP A 26 -8.09 6.50 -29.84
C ASP A 26 -7.08 6.41 -28.69
N ILE A 27 -6.45 7.53 -28.32
CA ILE A 27 -5.61 7.58 -27.10
C ILE A 27 -6.44 7.34 -25.84
N ILE A 28 -7.63 7.92 -25.72
CA ILE A 28 -8.52 7.69 -24.58
C ILE A 28 -8.92 6.21 -24.49
N LYS A 29 -9.33 5.60 -25.60
CA LYS A 29 -9.67 4.18 -25.65
C LYS A 29 -8.50 3.31 -25.20
N TYR A 30 -7.30 3.60 -25.70
CA TYR A 30 -6.10 2.89 -25.30
C TYR A 30 -5.85 2.98 -23.77
N GLN A 31 -6.05 4.16 -23.18
CA GLN A 31 -5.97 4.31 -21.72
C GLN A 31 -7.07 3.50 -21.01
N PHE A 32 -8.30 3.53 -21.50
CA PHE A 32 -9.41 2.75 -20.94
C PHE A 32 -9.14 1.26 -21.00
N ASP A 33 -8.66 0.74 -22.13
CA ASP A 33 -8.29 -0.67 -22.28
C ASP A 33 -7.17 -1.06 -21.31
N ARG A 34 -6.14 -0.22 -21.15
CA ARG A 34 -5.03 -0.45 -20.21
C ARG A 34 -5.50 -0.57 -18.76
N PHE A 35 -6.54 0.17 -18.37
CA PHE A 35 -7.05 0.20 -16.99
C PHE A 35 -8.38 -0.55 -16.82
N GLY A 36 -8.82 -1.33 -17.81
CA GLY A 36 -10.02 -2.16 -17.72
C GLY A 36 -11.34 -1.39 -17.65
N ILE A 37 -11.39 -0.17 -18.18
CA ILE A 37 -12.61 0.64 -18.21
C ILE A 37 -13.51 0.23 -19.38
N GLU A 38 -14.73 -0.21 -19.08
CA GLU A 38 -15.71 -0.56 -20.10
C GLU A 38 -16.24 0.69 -20.84
N TYR A 39 -16.06 0.73 -22.16
CA TYR A 39 -16.55 1.82 -23.02
C TYR A 39 -17.30 1.34 -24.27
N PHE A 40 -18.17 2.20 -24.78
CA PHE A 40 -18.97 1.98 -25.97
C PHE A 40 -18.93 3.20 -26.91
N CYS A 41 -18.68 2.95 -28.20
CA CYS A 41 -18.77 3.99 -29.22
C CYS A 41 -20.21 4.14 -29.72
N VAL A 42 -20.80 5.31 -29.50
CA VAL A 42 -22.17 5.65 -29.88
C VAL A 42 -22.19 6.31 -31.25
N GLN A 43 -22.83 5.63 -32.19
CA GLN A 43 -22.97 6.02 -33.60
C GLN A 43 -24.45 6.12 -33.97
N LYS A 44 -24.74 6.69 -35.15
CA LYS A 44 -26.11 6.83 -35.67
C LYS A 44 -26.85 5.49 -35.80
N THR A 45 -26.14 4.39 -36.03
CA THR A 45 -26.71 3.04 -36.21
C THR A 45 -27.07 2.36 -34.89
N ASN A 46 -26.41 2.71 -33.79
CA ASN A 46 -26.51 1.98 -32.52
C ASN A 46 -27.02 2.84 -31.33
N TYR A 47 -27.19 4.16 -31.48
CA TYR A 47 -27.56 5.04 -30.37
C TYR A 47 -28.87 4.63 -29.67
N LYS A 48 -29.85 4.07 -30.39
CA LYS A 48 -31.12 3.61 -29.78
C LYS A 48 -30.90 2.44 -28.81
N LYS A 49 -29.99 1.51 -29.14
CA LYS A 49 -29.62 0.38 -28.27
C LYS A 49 -28.97 0.91 -26.99
N PHE A 50 -27.94 1.74 -27.12
CA PHE A 50 -27.23 2.28 -25.95
C PHE A 50 -28.08 3.26 -25.13
N SER A 51 -28.98 3.99 -25.78
CA SER A 51 -29.98 4.81 -25.11
C SER A 51 -30.82 4.02 -24.09
N LEU A 52 -31.09 2.74 -24.33
CA LEU A 52 -31.86 1.89 -23.40
C LEU A 52 -31.03 1.44 -22.19
N GLN A 53 -29.71 1.49 -22.29
CA GLN A 53 -28.77 1.06 -21.25
C GLN A 53 -28.30 2.20 -20.33
N LEU A 54 -28.58 3.46 -20.69
CA LEU A 54 -28.22 4.62 -19.87
C LEU A 54 -28.93 4.63 -18.52
N ASP A 55 -28.14 4.91 -17.49
CA ASP A 55 -28.54 5.07 -16.10
C ASP A 55 -27.77 6.24 -15.43
N ALA A 56 -27.92 6.38 -14.11
CA ALA A 56 -27.26 7.43 -13.34
C ALA A 56 -25.74 7.23 -13.21
N ASP A 57 -25.27 5.99 -13.35
CA ASP A 57 -23.87 5.58 -13.24
C ASP A 57 -23.18 5.53 -14.62
N SER A 58 -23.88 6.00 -15.66
CA SER A 58 -23.35 6.12 -17.01
C SER A 58 -22.56 7.43 -17.17
N ILE A 59 -21.43 7.36 -17.86
CA ILE A 59 -20.63 8.51 -18.29
C ILE A 59 -20.80 8.68 -19.78
N VAL A 60 -21.05 9.91 -20.24
CA VAL A 60 -21.23 10.24 -21.65
C VAL A 60 -20.21 11.30 -22.04
N ILE A 61 -19.32 10.96 -22.98
CA ILE A 61 -18.33 11.89 -23.55
C ILE A 61 -18.88 12.44 -24.85
N ILE A 62 -18.86 13.76 -24.99
CA ILE A 62 -19.28 14.45 -26.20
C ILE A 62 -18.22 15.44 -26.66
N PHE A 63 -18.14 15.66 -27.96
CA PHE A 63 -17.29 16.67 -28.57
C PHE A 63 -18.14 17.85 -29.01
N ASN A 64 -17.68 19.05 -28.70
CA ASN A 64 -18.37 20.28 -29.04
C ASN A 64 -18.02 20.65 -30.49
N ASP A 65 -19.01 20.48 -31.36
CA ASP A 65 -19.28 21.16 -32.62
C ASP A 65 -20.62 20.53 -33.10
N CYS A 66 -21.29 21.08 -34.12
CA CYS A 66 -22.53 20.62 -34.75
C CYS A 66 -23.25 19.33 -34.21
N ILE A 67 -24.22 19.46 -33.28
CA ILE A 67 -25.17 18.36 -33.03
C ILE A 67 -26.18 18.30 -34.18
N GLY A 68 -25.86 17.54 -35.22
CA GLY A 68 -26.77 17.27 -36.34
C GLY A 68 -27.78 16.14 -36.08
N THR A 69 -27.49 15.18 -35.20
CA THR A 69 -28.34 13.97 -35.06
C THR A 69 -28.43 13.34 -33.67
N ASN A 70 -27.54 13.66 -32.71
CA ASN A 70 -27.42 12.96 -31.42
C ASN A 70 -28.19 13.59 -30.24
N ASN A 71 -29.08 14.55 -30.50
CA ASN A 71 -29.86 15.24 -29.47
C ASN A 71 -30.74 14.28 -28.63
N GLU A 72 -31.28 13.22 -29.23
CA GLU A 72 -32.16 12.28 -28.50
C GLU A 72 -31.38 11.46 -27.46
N PHE A 73 -30.18 10.98 -27.82
CA PHE A 73 -29.31 10.26 -26.88
C PHE A 73 -28.95 11.15 -25.68
N LEU A 74 -28.57 12.41 -25.93
CA LEU A 74 -28.22 13.36 -24.87
C LEU A 74 -29.42 13.79 -24.01
N LYS A 75 -30.62 13.94 -24.62
CA LYS A 75 -31.87 14.14 -23.87
C LYS A 75 -32.08 12.98 -22.89
N LYS A 76 -31.86 11.76 -23.35
CA LYS A 76 -32.04 10.58 -22.53
C LYS A 76 -30.98 10.46 -21.44
N ALA A 77 -29.71 10.72 -21.75
CA ALA A 77 -28.63 10.77 -20.77
C ALA A 77 -28.93 11.78 -19.65
N LYS A 78 -29.36 12.99 -20.02
CA LYS A 78 -29.77 14.02 -19.05
C LYS A 78 -30.96 13.58 -18.20
N LEU A 79 -31.98 12.98 -18.81
CA LEU A 79 -33.16 12.46 -18.10
C LEU A 79 -32.80 11.33 -17.13
N LYS A 80 -31.84 10.48 -17.51
CA LYS A 80 -31.29 9.40 -16.68
C LYS A 80 -30.29 9.88 -15.63
N LYS A 81 -29.99 11.18 -15.60
CA LYS A 81 -28.99 11.81 -14.71
C LYS A 81 -27.58 11.25 -14.89
N SER A 82 -27.26 10.75 -16.09
CA SER A 82 -25.91 10.32 -16.45
C SER A 82 -24.92 11.49 -16.33
N LYS A 83 -23.66 11.20 -16.01
CA LYS A 83 -22.59 12.20 -16.02
C LYS A 83 -22.22 12.51 -17.48
N ILE A 84 -22.20 13.79 -17.86
CA ILE A 84 -21.90 14.20 -19.24
C ILE A 84 -20.67 15.09 -19.23
N PHE A 85 -19.66 14.71 -20.01
CA PHE A 85 -18.37 15.38 -20.15
C PHE A 85 -18.22 15.94 -21.58
N PRO A 86 -18.48 17.24 -21.76
CA PRO A 86 -18.18 17.90 -23.02
C PRO A 86 -16.68 18.17 -23.18
N VAL A 87 -16.20 18.04 -24.42
CA VAL A 87 -14.81 18.28 -24.82
C VAL A 87 -14.80 19.32 -25.94
N ALA A 88 -14.08 20.41 -25.74
CA ALA A 88 -13.92 21.48 -26.71
C ALA A 88 -12.49 21.47 -27.27
N PHE A 89 -12.37 21.39 -28.60
CA PHE A 89 -11.07 21.44 -29.29
C PHE A 89 -10.65 22.87 -29.65
N CYS A 90 -11.63 23.73 -29.96
CA CYS A 90 -11.38 25.11 -30.36
C CYS A 90 -11.95 26.10 -29.33
N LYS A 91 -11.41 27.33 -29.34
CA LYS A 91 -11.87 28.43 -28.47
C LYS A 91 -13.36 28.73 -28.64
N ASP A 92 -13.83 28.63 -29.87
CA ASP A 92 -15.20 29.02 -30.23
C ASP A 92 -16.23 27.97 -29.79
N ASP A 93 -15.80 26.73 -29.58
CA ASP A 93 -16.64 25.59 -29.21
C ASP A 93 -16.60 25.27 -27.70
N ARG A 94 -16.12 26.20 -26.87
CA ARG A 94 -16.04 26.01 -25.41
C ARG A 94 -17.40 25.78 -24.77
N ILE A 95 -18.44 26.42 -25.30
CA ILE A 95 -19.80 26.31 -24.80
C ILE A 95 -20.41 25.05 -25.40
N PRO A 96 -20.76 24.04 -24.57
CA PRO A 96 -21.34 22.84 -25.11
C PRO A 96 -22.77 23.08 -25.59
N PRO A 97 -23.35 22.15 -26.35
CA PRO A 97 -24.66 22.32 -26.96
C PRO A 97 -25.76 22.61 -25.93
N THR A 98 -26.80 23.36 -26.33
CA THR A 98 -27.82 23.96 -25.42
C THR A 98 -28.35 23.01 -24.35
N ILE A 99 -28.52 21.73 -24.70
CA ILE A 99 -29.02 20.69 -23.80
C ILE A 99 -28.17 20.48 -22.54
N VAL A 100 -26.86 20.70 -22.65
CA VAL A 100 -25.85 20.55 -21.59
C VAL A 100 -25.01 21.83 -21.41
N SER A 101 -25.49 22.98 -21.90
CA SER A 101 -24.84 24.29 -21.82
C SER A 101 -24.37 24.72 -20.41
N GLY A 102 -25.01 24.19 -19.35
CA GLY A 102 -24.59 24.41 -17.96
C GLY A 102 -23.42 23.54 -17.47
N LYS A 103 -22.77 22.77 -18.35
CA LYS A 103 -21.60 21.93 -18.01
C LYS A 103 -20.33 22.59 -18.53
N GLN A 104 -19.27 22.55 -17.74
CA GLN A 104 -17.95 23.01 -18.15
C GLN A 104 -17.31 21.98 -19.09
N SER A 105 -16.88 22.44 -20.27
CA SER A 105 -16.13 21.61 -21.22
C SER A 105 -14.69 21.43 -20.77
N PHE A 106 -14.14 20.24 -21.03
CA PHE A 106 -12.69 20.06 -21.05
C PHE A 106 -12.12 20.79 -22.27
N ASP A 107 -11.32 21.82 -22.02
CA ASP A 107 -10.80 22.71 -23.06
C ASP A 107 -9.41 22.22 -23.51
N VAL A 108 -9.36 21.48 -24.60
CA VAL A 108 -8.12 20.93 -25.18
C VAL A 108 -7.17 22.06 -25.57
N TYR A 109 -7.70 23.15 -26.16
CA TYR A 109 -6.91 24.31 -26.54
C TYR A 109 -6.21 24.94 -25.33
N ASP A 110 -6.92 25.16 -24.21
CA ASP A 110 -6.32 25.75 -23.01
C ASP A 110 -5.33 24.78 -22.35
N GLN A 111 -5.57 23.47 -22.39
CA GLN A 111 -4.64 22.46 -21.88
C GLN A 111 -3.32 22.45 -22.65
N LEU A 112 -3.35 22.58 -23.98
CA LEU A 112 -2.15 22.75 -24.83
C LEU A 112 -1.46 24.10 -24.55
N ARG A 113 -2.24 25.19 -24.47
CA ARG A 113 -1.72 26.54 -24.23
C ARG A 113 -0.95 26.65 -22.91
N ARG A 114 -1.47 26.06 -21.82
CA ARG A 114 -0.80 26.07 -20.51
C ARG A 114 0.57 25.39 -20.53
N ARG A 115 0.71 24.38 -21.39
CA ARG A 115 1.95 23.60 -21.58
C ARG A 115 2.89 24.20 -22.63
N ASN A 116 2.50 25.32 -23.26
CA ASN A 116 3.20 25.88 -24.41
C ASN A 116 3.33 24.90 -25.60
N LEU A 117 2.32 24.03 -25.80
CA LEU A 117 2.34 23.00 -26.84
C LEU A 117 1.48 23.37 -28.05
N SER A 118 1.87 22.85 -29.22
CA SER A 118 1.08 22.89 -30.46
C SER A 118 0.09 21.72 -30.53
N ASN A 119 -0.81 21.74 -31.52
CA ASN A 119 -1.80 20.67 -31.75
C ASN A 119 -1.18 19.28 -32.01
N SER A 120 0.10 19.17 -32.38
CA SER A 120 0.75 17.87 -32.54
C SER A 120 0.88 17.09 -31.22
N TYR A 121 0.65 17.72 -30.07
CA TYR A 121 0.74 17.12 -28.74
C TYR A 121 -0.61 16.77 -28.12
N ILE A 122 -1.66 16.60 -28.94
CA ILE A 122 -3.01 16.22 -28.49
C ILE A 122 -2.99 14.97 -27.59
N GLU A 123 -2.06 14.04 -27.81
CA GLU A 123 -1.89 12.84 -26.97
C GLU A 123 -1.76 13.17 -25.47
N VAL A 124 -1.00 14.21 -25.11
CA VAL A 124 -0.80 14.64 -23.72
C VAL A 124 -2.13 15.02 -23.10
N THR A 125 -2.91 15.85 -23.80
CA THR A 125 -4.22 16.29 -23.32
C THR A 125 -5.26 15.16 -23.28
N ALA A 126 -5.17 14.20 -24.20
CA ALA A 126 -6.01 13.01 -24.23
C ALA A 126 -5.77 12.13 -23.00
N LYS A 127 -4.50 11.92 -22.63
CA LYS A 127 -4.11 11.21 -21.40
C LYS A 127 -4.66 11.91 -20.16
N VAL A 128 -4.52 13.24 -20.06
CA VAL A 128 -5.07 14.03 -18.94
C VAL A 128 -6.59 13.85 -18.85
N PHE A 129 -7.31 13.96 -19.96
CA PHE A 129 -8.76 13.75 -19.98
C PHE A 129 -9.14 12.31 -19.60
N ALA A 130 -8.41 11.31 -20.12
CA ALA A 130 -8.66 9.91 -19.81
C ALA A 130 -8.54 9.65 -18.30
N ARG A 131 -7.52 10.19 -17.62
CA ARG A 131 -7.36 10.07 -16.16
C ARG A 131 -8.56 10.59 -15.40
N LYS A 132 -9.09 11.75 -15.82
CA LYS A 132 -10.29 12.31 -15.22
C LYS A 132 -11.46 11.34 -15.33
N ILE A 133 -11.68 10.75 -16.50
CA ILE A 133 -12.75 9.76 -16.69
C ILE A 133 -12.49 8.46 -15.92
N ILE A 134 -11.25 7.97 -15.87
CA ILE A 134 -10.86 6.78 -15.10
C ILE A 134 -11.15 7.01 -13.61
N SER A 135 -10.79 8.17 -13.06
CA SER A 135 -11.06 8.53 -11.66
C SER A 135 -12.56 8.59 -11.34
N GLU A 136 -13.40 8.96 -12.31
CA GLU A 136 -14.85 8.91 -12.17
C GLU A 136 -15.39 7.49 -12.19
N CYS A 137 -14.76 6.59 -12.94
CA CYS A 137 -15.14 5.17 -13.03
C CYS A 137 -14.68 4.35 -11.82
N MET A 138 -13.56 4.74 -11.20
CA MET A 138 -12.90 4.02 -10.10
C MET A 138 -12.59 4.97 -8.93
N PRO A 139 -13.61 5.64 -8.35
CA PRO A 139 -13.41 6.73 -7.41
C PRO A 139 -12.73 6.34 -6.10
N THR A 140 -12.79 5.06 -5.72
CA THR A 140 -12.13 4.52 -4.52
C THR A 140 -10.68 4.09 -4.76
N ILE A 141 -10.28 3.91 -6.02
CA ILE A 141 -8.93 3.48 -6.41
C ILE A 141 -8.05 4.70 -6.68
N CYS A 142 -8.54 5.67 -7.46
CA CYS A 142 -7.78 6.83 -7.83
C CYS A 142 -8.62 8.11 -7.78
N ASN A 143 -7.91 9.24 -7.76
CA ASN A 143 -8.49 10.56 -7.90
C ASN A 143 -7.64 11.34 -8.91
N ASP A 144 -8.26 12.23 -9.68
CA ASP A 144 -7.53 13.16 -10.56
C ASP A 144 -6.75 14.20 -9.73
N ASN A 145 -7.33 14.60 -8.60
CA ASN A 145 -6.71 15.54 -7.66
C ASN A 145 -5.82 14.79 -6.66
N ILE A 146 -4.57 14.57 -7.07
CA ILE A 146 -3.54 13.92 -6.27
C ILE A 146 -2.69 14.95 -5.50
N ASN A 147 -2.24 14.53 -4.32
CA ASN A 147 -1.32 15.26 -3.48
C ASN A 147 0.12 14.76 -3.73
N ILE A 148 0.98 15.62 -4.26
CA ILE A 148 2.36 15.28 -4.61
C ILE A 148 3.33 15.91 -3.61
N PHE A 149 4.13 15.08 -2.95
CA PHE A 149 5.23 15.53 -2.11
C PHE A 149 6.51 15.63 -2.94
N LEU A 150 7.16 16.79 -2.98
CA LEU A 150 8.42 16.98 -3.68
C LEU A 150 9.58 16.88 -2.68
N SER A 151 10.27 15.74 -2.69
CA SER A 151 11.43 15.47 -1.85
C SER A 151 12.71 15.75 -2.60
N HIS A 152 13.56 16.61 -2.03
CA HIS A 152 14.81 17.04 -2.63
C HIS A 152 15.82 17.46 -1.58
N ARG A 153 17.10 17.51 -1.97
CA ARG A 153 18.13 18.15 -1.17
C ARG A 153 18.16 19.64 -1.47
N ARG A 154 17.98 20.47 -0.44
CA ARG A 154 18.01 21.95 -0.59
C ARG A 154 19.31 22.52 -1.17
N MET A 155 20.44 21.83 -0.98
CA MET A 155 21.76 22.35 -1.36
C MET A 155 21.95 22.42 -2.88
N ASP A 156 21.47 21.42 -3.60
CA ASP A 156 21.75 21.19 -5.02
C ASP A 156 20.48 20.83 -5.83
N GLY A 157 19.35 20.55 -5.18
CA GLY A 157 18.08 20.22 -5.82
C GLY A 157 16.98 21.28 -5.69
N GLU A 158 17.19 22.36 -4.94
CA GLU A 158 16.15 23.37 -4.66
C GLU A 158 15.68 24.10 -5.92
N GLU A 159 16.61 24.66 -6.71
CA GLU A 159 16.27 25.45 -7.91
C GLU A 159 15.56 24.60 -8.95
N ILE A 160 15.98 23.34 -9.11
CA ILE A 160 15.34 22.36 -9.99
C ILE A 160 13.92 22.08 -9.51
N THR A 161 13.76 21.77 -8.23
CA THR A 161 12.46 21.45 -7.65
C THR A 161 11.51 22.65 -7.69
N ALA A 162 12.02 23.87 -7.48
CA ALA A 162 11.28 25.12 -7.63
C ALA A 162 10.70 25.27 -9.03
N SER A 163 11.58 25.16 -10.03
CA SER A 163 11.24 25.36 -11.44
C SER A 163 10.19 24.36 -11.90
N ILE A 164 10.34 23.08 -11.52
CA ILE A 164 9.34 22.04 -11.81
C ILE A 164 8.03 22.31 -11.06
N CYS A 165 8.07 22.67 -9.78
CA CYS A 165 6.87 22.97 -8.99
C CYS A 165 6.04 24.12 -9.59
N ASP A 166 6.69 25.16 -10.09
CA ASP A 166 6.02 26.30 -10.74
C ASP A 166 5.33 25.88 -12.04
N ILE A 167 5.98 25.05 -12.86
CA ILE A 167 5.37 24.50 -14.08
C ILE A 167 4.21 23.58 -13.74
N LEU A 168 4.38 22.68 -12.77
CA LEU A 168 3.32 21.77 -12.30
C LEU A 168 2.06 22.54 -11.88
N LYS A 169 2.21 23.60 -11.08
CA LYS A 169 1.12 24.49 -10.67
C LYS A 169 0.46 25.21 -11.85
N ALA A 170 1.21 25.54 -12.90
CA ALA A 170 0.67 26.19 -14.08
C ALA A 170 -0.14 25.22 -14.97
N ILE A 171 0.34 23.98 -15.16
CA ILE A 171 -0.27 23.01 -16.08
C ILE A 171 -1.40 22.19 -15.41
N ALA A 172 -1.34 22.02 -14.09
CA ALA A 172 -2.31 21.25 -13.29
C ALA A 172 -2.63 21.96 -11.95
N PRO A 173 -3.23 23.17 -11.98
CA PRO A 173 -3.51 23.98 -10.80
C PRO A 173 -4.48 23.34 -9.79
N GLU A 174 -5.22 22.32 -10.20
CA GLU A 174 -6.15 21.57 -9.36
C GLU A 174 -5.49 20.57 -8.41
N LYS A 175 -4.19 20.27 -8.61
CA LYS A 175 -3.41 19.33 -7.79
C LYS A 175 -2.67 20.07 -6.68
N GLU A 176 -2.41 19.35 -5.58
CA GLU A 176 -1.67 19.90 -4.44
C GLU A 176 -0.20 19.46 -4.50
N TYR A 177 0.70 20.41 -4.27
CA TYR A 177 2.14 20.18 -4.30
C TYR A 177 2.75 20.66 -2.99
N PHE A 178 3.38 19.75 -2.26
CA PHE A 178 4.11 20.09 -1.04
C PHE A 178 5.59 20.26 -1.35
N ARG A 179 6.14 21.42 -0.95
CA ARG A 179 7.56 21.74 -0.99
C ARG A 179 7.94 22.45 0.31
N ASP A 180 8.84 21.83 1.06
CA ASP A 180 9.21 22.22 2.42
C ASP A 180 9.55 23.72 2.61
N ILE A 181 10.30 24.34 1.70
CA ILE A 181 10.69 25.77 1.79
C ILE A 181 9.49 26.72 1.71
N VAL A 182 8.41 26.33 1.00
CA VAL A 182 7.23 27.19 0.81
C VAL A 182 6.14 26.86 1.81
N ASN A 183 6.00 25.59 2.16
CA ASN A 183 4.85 25.10 2.91
C ASN A 183 5.05 25.04 4.43
N VAL A 184 6.28 25.26 4.93
CA VAL A 184 6.58 25.37 6.36
C VAL A 184 6.81 26.83 6.73
N ASN A 185 5.95 27.39 7.58
CA ASN A 185 6.06 28.78 8.01
C ASN A 185 7.21 28.99 9.00
N ILE A 186 7.74 30.22 9.03
CA ILE A 186 8.76 30.62 10.00
C ILE A 186 8.20 30.47 11.42
N GLY A 187 8.86 29.66 12.24
CA GLY A 187 8.49 29.40 13.63
C GLY A 187 7.64 28.14 13.85
N GLU A 188 7.24 27.44 12.79
CA GLU A 188 6.56 26.14 12.92
C GLU A 188 7.55 25.01 13.26
N ASN A 189 7.03 23.94 13.87
CA ASN A 189 7.78 22.68 13.96
C ASN A 189 7.81 22.03 12.57
N ALA A 190 8.87 22.35 11.81
CA ALA A 190 9.06 21.89 10.45
C ALA A 190 8.84 20.38 10.28
N GLN A 191 9.26 19.58 11.27
CA GLN A 191 9.16 18.14 11.14
C GLN A 191 7.73 17.62 11.28
N GLU A 192 6.94 18.18 12.18
CA GLU A 192 5.52 17.81 12.33
C GLU A 192 4.73 18.16 11.08
N VAL A 193 5.01 19.32 10.46
CA VAL A 193 4.38 19.74 9.21
C VAL A 193 4.75 18.80 8.06
N ILE A 194 6.03 18.45 7.93
CA ILE A 194 6.51 17.51 6.90
C ILE A 194 5.91 16.11 7.11
N ASP A 195 5.95 15.58 8.34
CA ASP A 195 5.42 14.25 8.66
C ASP A 195 3.89 14.21 8.39
N THR A 196 3.17 15.30 8.69
CA THR A 196 1.74 15.44 8.36
C THR A 196 1.51 15.48 6.85
N ALA A 197 2.29 16.30 6.12
CA ALA A 197 2.15 16.40 4.67
C ALA A 197 2.42 15.05 3.98
N LEU A 198 3.46 14.33 4.39
CA LEU A 198 3.75 12.98 3.90
C LEU A 198 2.60 12.01 4.19
N ALA A 199 2.01 12.04 5.38
CA ALA A 199 0.89 11.17 5.74
C ALA A 199 -0.32 11.31 4.79
N TYR A 200 -0.53 12.51 4.23
CA TYR A 200 -1.62 12.81 3.30
C TYR A 200 -1.19 12.84 1.83
N SER A 201 0.05 12.47 1.52
CA SER A 201 0.56 12.49 0.15
C SER A 201 0.15 11.23 -0.61
N ASP A 202 -0.30 11.43 -1.86
CA ASP A 202 -0.66 10.35 -2.78
C ASP A 202 0.59 9.78 -3.47
N VAL A 203 1.62 10.59 -3.71
CA VAL A 203 2.90 10.19 -4.31
C VAL A 203 4.02 11.04 -3.73
N LEU A 204 5.19 10.43 -3.48
CA LEU A 204 6.44 11.13 -3.20
C LEU A 204 7.29 11.16 -4.47
N VAL A 205 7.63 12.36 -4.95
CA VAL A 205 8.58 12.55 -6.05
C VAL A 205 9.94 12.85 -5.44
N PHE A 206 10.88 11.94 -5.63
CA PHE A 206 12.24 12.06 -5.12
C PHE A 206 13.18 12.52 -6.23
N PHE A 207 13.68 13.75 -6.12
CA PHE A 207 14.73 14.29 -6.99
C PHE A 207 16.10 13.88 -6.46
N HIS A 208 16.67 12.86 -7.09
CA HIS A 208 17.98 12.32 -6.75
C HIS A 208 19.08 13.08 -7.48
N THR A 209 19.69 14.02 -6.77
CA THR A 209 20.89 14.78 -7.15
C THR A 209 22.12 14.24 -6.41
N THR A 210 23.31 14.75 -6.74
CA THR A 210 24.60 14.30 -6.19
C THR A 210 24.65 14.31 -4.65
N GLU A 211 24.13 15.35 -4.00
CA GLU A 211 24.18 15.48 -2.53
C GLU A 211 22.92 14.93 -1.84
N SER A 212 21.96 14.39 -2.60
CA SER A 212 20.70 13.90 -2.03
C SER A 212 20.88 12.68 -1.13
N ALA A 213 21.77 11.76 -1.52
CA ALA A 213 22.03 10.52 -0.79
C ALA A 213 22.60 10.72 0.62
N THR A 214 23.27 11.86 0.89
CA THR A 214 23.87 12.16 2.20
C THR A 214 22.90 12.86 3.16
N SER A 215 21.72 13.24 2.67
CA SER A 215 20.73 13.99 3.44
C SER A 215 19.89 13.10 4.35
N LYS A 216 20.09 13.23 5.67
CA LYS A 216 19.30 12.50 6.67
C LYS A 216 17.80 12.73 6.55
N TRP A 217 17.39 13.92 6.12
CA TRP A 217 15.97 14.28 5.93
C TRP A 217 15.36 13.54 4.76
N VAL A 218 15.99 13.61 3.58
CA VAL A 218 15.55 12.87 2.38
C VAL A 218 15.46 11.37 2.67
N LEU A 219 16.46 10.80 3.34
CA LEU A 219 16.43 9.39 3.75
C LEU A 219 15.28 9.07 4.71
N LYS A 220 14.91 10.00 5.61
CA LYS A 220 13.74 9.83 6.49
C LYS A 220 12.44 9.84 5.68
N GLU A 221 12.30 10.74 4.72
CA GLU A 221 11.11 10.86 3.86
C GLU A 221 10.93 9.61 2.98
N ILE A 222 12.01 9.13 2.35
CA ILE A 222 12.01 7.87 1.58
C ILE A 222 11.63 6.70 2.47
N LEU A 223 12.26 6.57 3.65
CA LEU A 223 11.94 5.49 4.58
C LEU A 223 10.48 5.54 5.04
N TYR A 224 9.97 6.74 5.33
CA TYR A 224 8.58 6.93 5.70
C TYR A 224 7.62 6.49 4.59
N ALA A 225 7.89 6.90 3.35
CA ALA A 225 7.08 6.51 2.19
C ALA A 225 7.10 4.99 1.98
N LEU A 226 8.27 4.34 2.11
CA LEU A 226 8.39 2.88 2.02
C LEU A 226 7.59 2.15 3.12
N ILE A 227 7.67 2.61 4.37
CA ILE A 227 6.96 2.00 5.51
C ILE A 227 5.44 2.11 5.35
N ASN A 228 4.96 3.25 4.84
CA ASN A 228 3.53 3.56 4.74
C ASN A 228 2.93 3.28 3.35
N ASN A 229 3.65 2.54 2.50
CA ASN A 229 3.24 2.18 1.13
C ASN A 229 2.81 3.39 0.28
N ILE A 230 3.51 4.52 0.44
CA ILE A 230 3.35 5.69 -0.42
C ILE A 230 4.20 5.44 -1.69
N PRO A 231 3.60 5.51 -2.90
CA PRO A 231 4.34 5.38 -4.15
C PRO A 231 5.47 6.42 -4.24
N ILE A 232 6.66 5.98 -4.63
CA ILE A 232 7.82 6.86 -4.82
C ILE A 232 8.17 6.93 -6.32
N LEU A 233 8.12 8.14 -6.88
CA LEU A 233 8.67 8.44 -8.21
C LEU A 233 10.12 8.88 -8.05
N TRP A 234 11.04 7.99 -8.37
CA TRP A 234 12.47 8.26 -8.30
C TRP A 234 12.98 8.86 -9.62
N ILE A 235 13.46 10.10 -9.55
CA ILE A 235 14.00 10.85 -10.67
C ILE A 235 15.50 11.06 -10.45
N LYS A 236 16.33 10.46 -11.29
CA LYS A 236 17.79 10.69 -11.27
C LYS A 236 18.13 11.90 -12.12
N ILE A 237 18.91 12.82 -11.56
CA ILE A 237 19.35 14.03 -12.27
C ILE A 237 20.87 14.07 -12.28
N GLY A 238 21.47 14.16 -13.48
CA GLY A 238 22.91 14.11 -13.66
C GLY A 238 23.45 12.70 -13.44
N ASN A 239 24.58 12.58 -12.73
CA ASN A 239 25.20 11.28 -12.45
C ASN A 239 25.52 11.06 -10.97
N PRO A 240 24.51 11.13 -10.07
CA PRO A 240 24.70 10.80 -8.67
C PRO A 240 25.03 9.31 -8.52
N ASP A 241 25.88 9.00 -7.54
CA ASP A 241 26.24 7.64 -7.21
C ASP A 241 25.08 6.95 -6.46
N ILE A 242 24.37 6.09 -7.17
CA ILE A 242 23.25 5.29 -6.64
C ILE A 242 23.71 4.40 -5.47
N GLY A 243 24.96 3.94 -5.46
CA GLY A 243 25.49 3.10 -4.39
C GLY A 243 25.52 3.80 -3.03
N ASN A 244 25.54 5.14 -3.02
CA ASN A 244 25.50 5.93 -1.78
C ASN A 244 24.08 6.12 -1.24
N LEU A 245 23.05 5.83 -2.03
CA LEU A 245 21.66 5.97 -1.60
C LEU A 245 21.26 4.77 -0.72
N LYS A 246 21.22 4.99 0.59
CA LYS A 246 20.91 3.97 1.60
C LYS A 246 19.54 3.30 1.45
N TYR A 247 18.55 3.99 0.88
CA TYR A 247 17.23 3.39 0.64
C TYR A 247 16.88 3.61 -0.82
N GLN A 248 17.00 2.55 -1.62
CA GLN A 248 16.61 2.59 -3.02
C GLN A 248 15.10 2.40 -3.16
N PRO A 249 14.35 3.35 -3.73
CA PRO A 249 12.90 3.23 -3.86
C PRO A 249 12.45 2.10 -4.78
N SER A 250 13.29 1.73 -5.76
CA SER A 250 13.05 0.71 -6.78
C SER A 250 14.39 0.17 -7.31
N GLU A 251 14.37 -0.89 -8.12
CA GLU A 251 15.58 -1.48 -8.73
C GLU A 251 16.38 -0.49 -9.58
N LYS A 252 15.68 0.46 -10.21
CA LYS A 252 16.26 1.54 -11.03
C LYS A 252 15.41 2.80 -10.94
N PRO A 253 15.97 3.99 -11.24
CA PRO A 253 15.20 5.22 -11.35
C PRO A 253 14.03 5.07 -12.34
N ASN A 254 12.92 5.73 -12.05
CA ASN A 254 11.76 5.75 -12.94
C ASN A 254 11.97 6.70 -14.13
N LEU A 255 12.68 7.80 -13.89
CA LEU A 255 13.02 8.83 -14.86
C LEU A 255 14.48 9.25 -14.67
N GLU A 256 15.16 9.59 -15.76
CA GLU A 256 16.55 10.04 -15.75
C GLU A 256 16.71 11.26 -16.67
N TYR A 257 17.38 12.30 -16.17
CA TYR A 257 17.62 13.55 -16.90
C TYR A 257 19.02 14.09 -16.64
N LEU A 258 19.50 14.95 -17.53
CA LEU A 258 20.71 15.74 -17.31
C LEU A 258 20.36 17.02 -16.52
N GLU A 259 21.32 17.60 -15.80
CA GLU A 259 21.11 18.88 -15.10
C GLU A 259 20.73 20.02 -16.08
N GLU A 260 21.32 20.01 -17.27
CA GLU A 260 21.09 21.00 -18.34
C GLU A 260 19.64 21.00 -18.84
N ASP A 261 18.93 19.87 -18.74
CA ASP A 261 17.53 19.74 -19.18
C ASP A 261 16.61 20.69 -18.39
N PHE A 262 16.97 21.04 -17.16
CA PHE A 262 16.18 21.91 -16.29
C PHE A 262 16.40 23.41 -16.57
N SER A 263 17.32 23.76 -17.47
CA SER A 263 17.52 25.14 -17.92
C SER A 263 16.66 25.50 -19.14
N ASN A 264 16.09 24.51 -19.84
CA ASN A 264 15.27 24.70 -21.01
C ASN A 264 13.77 24.63 -20.65
N ARG A 265 13.03 25.72 -20.90
CA ARG A 265 11.61 25.81 -20.54
C ARG A 265 10.72 24.79 -21.26
N ASP A 266 10.95 24.50 -22.53
CA ASP A 266 10.15 23.51 -23.26
C ASP A 266 10.42 22.10 -22.71
N LYS A 267 11.69 21.82 -22.33
CA LYS A 267 12.06 20.56 -21.68
C LYS A 267 11.46 20.44 -20.28
N LEU A 268 11.42 21.52 -19.49
CA LEU A 268 10.75 21.54 -18.18
C LEU A 268 9.26 21.18 -18.27
N ASN A 269 8.54 21.66 -19.30
CA ASN A 269 7.15 21.27 -19.53
C ASN A 269 7.02 19.76 -19.79
N GLU A 270 7.89 19.21 -20.65
CA GLU A 270 7.94 17.77 -20.94
C GLU A 270 8.20 16.95 -19.68
N ILE A 271 9.18 17.36 -18.85
CA ILE A 271 9.51 16.69 -17.58
C ILE A 271 8.33 16.76 -16.62
N ALA A 272 7.68 17.92 -16.47
CA ALA A 272 6.54 18.08 -15.58
C ALA A 272 5.34 17.20 -16.00
N ASP A 273 5.05 17.10 -17.30
CA ASP A 273 4.02 16.17 -17.80
C ASP A 273 4.42 14.70 -17.54
N GLN A 274 5.68 14.32 -17.76
CA GLN A 274 6.17 12.97 -17.45
C GLN A 274 6.09 12.63 -15.96
N ILE A 275 6.33 13.61 -15.08
CA ILE A 275 6.17 13.47 -13.62
C ILE A 275 4.71 13.19 -13.28
N LEU A 276 3.76 13.97 -13.82
CA LEU A 276 2.33 13.75 -13.58
C LEU A 276 1.88 12.38 -14.12
N ASP A 277 2.37 12.02 -15.31
CA ASP A 277 2.07 10.75 -15.95
C ASP A 277 2.55 9.56 -15.13
N LYS A 278 3.84 9.55 -14.77
CA LYS A 278 4.42 8.47 -14.00
C LYS A 278 3.91 8.41 -12.56
N SER A 279 3.63 9.56 -11.94
CA SER A 279 3.02 9.60 -10.60
C SER A 279 1.64 8.93 -10.62
N TYR A 280 0.83 9.20 -11.64
CA TYR A 280 -0.49 8.58 -11.76
C TYR A 280 -0.40 7.07 -12.04
N GLU A 281 0.53 6.63 -12.90
CA GLU A 281 0.77 5.21 -13.14
C GLU A 281 1.18 4.48 -11.86
N LEU A 282 2.17 4.99 -11.13
CA LEU A 282 2.62 4.41 -9.86
C LEU A 282 1.52 4.38 -8.81
N LEU A 283 0.70 5.44 -8.74
CA LEU A 283 -0.44 5.48 -7.83
C LEU A 283 -1.44 4.36 -8.14
N LEU A 284 -1.79 4.18 -9.41
CA LEU A 284 -2.74 3.14 -9.82
C LEU A 284 -2.21 1.74 -9.56
N ASP A 285 -0.95 1.49 -9.91
CA ASP A 285 -0.30 0.19 -9.69
C ASP A 285 -0.34 -0.18 -8.21
N ARG A 286 -0.03 0.77 -7.31
CA ARG A 286 -0.10 0.56 -5.85
C ARG A 286 -1.52 0.49 -5.30
N SER A 287 -2.46 1.22 -5.89
CA SER A 287 -3.85 1.24 -5.42
C SER A 287 -4.57 -0.07 -5.71
N ASN A 288 -4.10 -0.86 -6.69
CA ASN A 288 -4.64 -2.18 -7.00
C ASN A 288 -4.40 -3.21 -5.88
N ASP A 289 -3.43 -2.99 -4.97
CA ASP A 289 -3.21 -3.83 -3.78
C ASP A 289 -4.44 -3.92 -2.86
N VAL A 290 -5.43 -3.04 -3.06
CA VAL A 290 -6.71 -3.08 -2.36
C VAL A 290 -7.45 -4.40 -2.60
N TYR A 291 -7.34 -4.98 -3.80
CA TYR A 291 -8.04 -6.22 -4.13
C TYR A 291 -7.47 -7.40 -3.35
N ASP A 292 -6.16 -7.43 -3.11
CA ASP A 292 -5.53 -8.46 -2.28
C ASP A 292 -5.95 -8.35 -0.80
N GLU A 293 -6.07 -7.12 -0.28
CA GLU A 293 -6.58 -6.92 1.08
C GLU A 293 -8.07 -7.25 1.20
N MET A 294 -8.86 -6.93 0.18
CA MET A 294 -10.25 -7.33 0.12
C MET A 294 -10.38 -8.85 0.09
N ASN A 295 -9.54 -9.57 -0.65
CA ASN A 295 -9.50 -11.02 -0.63
C ASN A 295 -9.18 -11.53 0.77
N CYS A 296 -8.19 -10.95 1.46
CA CYS A 296 -7.88 -11.33 2.85
C CYS A 296 -9.07 -11.14 3.80
N ILE A 297 -9.78 -10.01 3.70
CA ILE A 297 -10.97 -9.75 4.53
C ILE A 297 -12.13 -10.68 4.14
N THR A 298 -12.30 -10.93 2.84
CA THR A 298 -13.34 -11.82 2.32
C THR A 298 -13.07 -13.26 2.75
N ASP A 299 -11.83 -13.73 2.81
CA ASP A 299 -11.49 -15.06 3.32
C ASP A 299 -11.85 -15.19 4.81
N LEU A 300 -11.70 -14.12 5.60
CA LEU A 300 -12.04 -14.10 7.02
C LEU A 300 -13.56 -14.06 7.27
N LEU A 301 -14.25 -13.20 6.51
CA LEU A 301 -15.67 -12.91 6.71
C LEU A 301 -16.57 -13.80 5.86
N ASN A 302 -16.06 -14.38 4.79
CA ASN A 302 -16.75 -15.26 3.86
C ASN A 302 -18.13 -14.70 3.45
N ASP A 303 -19.19 -15.46 3.69
CA ASP A 303 -20.60 -15.17 3.40
C ASP A 303 -21.18 -14.00 4.21
N LYS A 304 -20.43 -13.43 5.15
CA LYS A 304 -20.90 -12.30 5.99
C LYS A 304 -20.72 -10.94 5.31
N LEU A 305 -19.99 -10.88 4.20
CA LEU A 305 -19.73 -9.65 3.47
C LEU A 305 -20.47 -9.68 2.12
N GLU A 306 -21.44 -8.80 1.93
CA GLU A 306 -22.27 -8.72 0.73
C GLU A 306 -22.03 -7.43 -0.06
N LEU A 307 -21.95 -7.52 -1.38
CA LEU A 307 -21.72 -6.37 -2.24
C LEU A 307 -22.97 -5.49 -2.36
N VAL A 308 -22.83 -4.20 -2.06
CA VAL A 308 -23.89 -3.19 -2.20
C VAL A 308 -23.69 -2.36 -3.46
N ASN A 309 -22.45 -1.92 -3.72
CA ASN A 309 -22.10 -1.14 -4.89
C ASN A 309 -20.66 -1.43 -5.34
N ASP A 310 -20.53 -2.04 -6.50
CA ASP A 310 -19.26 -2.44 -7.10
C ASP A 310 -18.34 -1.23 -7.40
N THR A 311 -18.87 -0.21 -8.07
CA THR A 311 -18.11 1.00 -8.45
C THR A 311 -17.55 1.74 -7.22
N LYS A 312 -18.31 1.76 -6.12
CA LYS A 312 -17.89 2.38 -4.87
C LYS A 312 -17.17 1.42 -3.92
N MET A 313 -16.98 0.15 -4.33
CA MET A 313 -16.42 -0.92 -3.48
C MET A 313 -17.07 -0.96 -2.10
N LEU A 314 -18.40 -0.81 -2.07
CA LEU A 314 -19.21 -0.72 -0.87
C LEU A 314 -19.89 -2.05 -0.59
N TYR A 315 -19.74 -2.51 0.64
CA TYR A 315 -20.24 -3.79 1.11
C TYR A 315 -21.01 -3.62 2.42
N THR A 316 -21.86 -4.58 2.72
CA THR A 316 -22.52 -4.76 4.02
C THR A 316 -21.94 -5.97 4.72
N LEU A 317 -21.51 -5.77 5.96
CA LEU A 317 -21.04 -6.80 6.87
C LEU A 317 -22.13 -7.14 7.87
N SER A 318 -22.56 -8.40 7.89
CA SER A 318 -23.62 -8.92 8.77
C SER A 318 -23.07 -10.00 9.70
N LEU A 319 -23.10 -9.76 11.01
CA LEU A 319 -22.50 -10.65 12.02
C LEU A 319 -23.44 -10.87 13.21
N PRO A 320 -23.54 -12.09 13.79
CA PRO A 320 -24.30 -12.29 15.02
C PRO A 320 -23.63 -11.57 16.19
N ARG A 321 -24.42 -10.90 17.04
CA ARG A 321 -23.94 -10.29 18.29
C ARG A 321 -23.56 -11.37 19.31
N LYS A 322 -22.36 -11.27 19.87
CA LYS A 322 -21.87 -12.17 20.93
C LYS A 322 -21.89 -11.46 22.30
N GLY A 323 -21.92 -12.26 23.37
CA GLY A 323 -21.74 -11.76 24.74
C GLY A 323 -23.02 -11.33 25.46
N TYR A 324 -24.20 -11.76 25.00
CA TYR A 324 -25.47 -11.48 25.67
C TYR A 324 -26.42 -12.68 25.62
N SER A 325 -27.20 -12.90 26.69
CA SER A 325 -28.03 -14.10 26.85
C SER A 325 -29.40 -14.03 26.16
N TYR A 326 -29.85 -12.83 25.79
CA TYR A 326 -31.13 -12.63 25.12
C TYR A 326 -30.94 -12.45 23.61
N PRO A 327 -31.95 -12.77 22.79
CA PRO A 327 -31.90 -12.51 21.35
C PRO A 327 -31.51 -11.06 21.06
N GLN A 328 -30.57 -10.90 20.13
CA GLN A 328 -30.10 -9.61 19.65
C GLN A 328 -30.18 -9.59 18.13
N ARG A 329 -30.39 -8.40 17.56
CA ARG A 329 -30.21 -8.21 16.11
C ARG A 329 -28.74 -8.42 15.73
N THR A 330 -28.48 -8.74 14.47
CA THR A 330 -27.13 -8.81 13.92
C THR A 330 -26.45 -7.45 13.96
N ILE A 331 -25.12 -7.45 14.06
CA ILE A 331 -24.30 -6.30 13.70
C ILE A 331 -24.41 -6.14 12.18
N ASN A 332 -24.84 -4.97 11.75
CA ASN A 332 -24.90 -4.61 10.33
C ASN A 332 -24.01 -3.39 10.11
N GLN A 333 -22.86 -3.54 9.44
CA GLN A 333 -21.91 -2.45 9.19
C GLN A 333 -21.71 -2.24 7.69
N PHE A 334 -21.58 -0.99 7.25
CA PHE A 334 -21.12 -0.70 5.89
C PHE A 334 -19.59 -0.63 5.86
N VAL A 335 -18.99 -1.31 4.90
CA VAL A 335 -17.54 -1.36 4.70
C VAL A 335 -17.25 -0.89 3.29
N GLN A 336 -16.51 0.20 3.16
CA GLN A 336 -16.09 0.73 1.86
C GLN A 336 -14.57 0.60 1.72
N PHE A 337 -14.11 0.00 0.63
CA PHE A 337 -12.69 -0.23 0.38
C PHE A 337 -12.09 0.84 -0.51
N PHE A 338 -10.87 1.29 -0.19
CA PHE A 338 -10.13 2.31 -0.93
C PHE A 338 -8.69 1.85 -1.20
N GLY A 339 -8.25 2.01 -2.45
CA GLY A 339 -6.84 1.90 -2.85
C GLY A 339 -6.04 3.19 -2.58
N ARG A 340 -6.73 4.33 -2.55
CA ARG A 340 -6.17 5.64 -2.14
C ARG A 340 -6.51 6.00 -0.69
N ILE A 341 -6.04 7.16 -0.23
CA ILE A 341 -6.43 7.71 1.07
C ILE A 341 -7.87 8.26 0.97
N PRO A 342 -8.81 7.84 1.85
CA PRO A 342 -10.15 8.44 1.92
C PRO A 342 -10.09 9.89 2.42
N LYS A 343 -10.87 10.77 1.78
CA LYS A 343 -11.00 12.20 2.09
C LYS A 343 -12.37 12.49 2.73
N GLN A 344 -12.56 13.66 3.33
CA GLN A 344 -13.84 14.08 3.91
C GLN A 344 -15.00 13.98 2.88
N SER A 345 -14.74 14.32 1.62
CA SER A 345 -15.74 14.21 0.55
C SER A 345 -16.25 12.78 0.34
N ASP A 346 -15.40 11.77 0.59
CA ASP A 346 -15.80 10.36 0.50
C ASP A 346 -16.73 9.99 1.64
N ALA A 347 -16.47 10.50 2.85
CA ALA A 347 -17.36 10.33 3.99
C ALA A 347 -18.73 10.99 3.73
N ASP A 348 -18.76 12.18 3.13
CA ASP A 348 -19.99 12.90 2.79
C ASP A 348 -20.82 12.15 1.72
N ASP A 349 -20.17 11.57 0.72
CA ASP A 349 -20.80 10.73 -0.31
C ASP A 349 -21.31 9.40 0.26
N LEU A 350 -20.54 8.76 1.15
CA LEU A 350 -21.00 7.57 1.86
C LEU A 350 -22.22 7.89 2.72
N LYS A 351 -22.21 8.97 3.52
CA LYS A 351 -23.40 9.42 4.27
C LYS A 351 -24.62 9.64 3.40
N SER A 352 -24.45 10.29 2.26
CA SER A 352 -25.54 10.53 1.31
C SER A 352 -26.12 9.23 0.76
N THR A 353 -25.26 8.21 0.58
CA THR A 353 -25.67 6.86 0.19
C THR A 353 -26.41 6.17 1.34
N LEU A 354 -25.90 6.30 2.57
CA LEU A 354 -26.47 5.71 3.79
C LEU A 354 -27.79 6.35 4.23
N ALA A 355 -28.07 7.60 3.85
CA ALA A 355 -29.32 8.30 4.16
C ALA A 355 -30.58 7.61 3.59
N ARG A 356 -30.41 6.65 2.68
CA ARG A 356 -31.49 5.82 2.15
C ARG A 356 -31.90 4.68 3.09
N TYR A 357 -31.07 4.40 4.10
CA TYR A 357 -31.29 3.40 5.13
C TYR A 357 -31.73 4.11 6.41
N SER A 358 -32.67 3.52 7.13
CA SER A 358 -33.05 3.94 8.46
C SER A 358 -31.89 3.72 9.45
N SER A 359 -31.81 4.56 10.48
CA SER A 359 -30.80 4.42 11.55
C SER A 359 -30.91 3.10 12.32
N SER A 360 -32.02 2.38 12.18
CA SER A 360 -32.23 1.05 12.74
C SER A 360 -31.71 -0.09 11.86
N GLU A 361 -31.40 0.14 10.58
CA GLU A 361 -30.98 -0.91 9.64
C GLU A 361 -29.49 -1.24 9.71
N PHE A 362 -28.66 -0.30 10.18
CA PHE A 362 -27.22 -0.50 10.34
C PHE A 362 -26.71 0.05 11.69
N ASP A 363 -25.47 -0.26 12.02
CA ASP A 363 -24.82 0.08 13.28
C ASP A 363 -23.68 1.09 13.10
N SER A 364 -22.90 0.95 12.03
CA SER A 364 -21.79 1.85 11.73
C SER A 364 -21.36 1.75 10.27
N ALA A 365 -20.44 2.62 9.88
CA ALA A 365 -19.80 2.59 8.57
C ALA A 365 -18.30 2.86 8.69
N VAL A 366 -17.50 2.20 7.85
CA VAL A 366 -16.05 2.31 7.83
C VAL A 366 -15.51 2.43 6.41
N MET A 367 -14.47 3.23 6.23
CA MET A 367 -13.68 3.37 5.01
C MET A 367 -12.29 2.78 5.28
N LEU A 368 -11.91 1.76 4.51
CA LEU A 368 -10.66 1.03 4.71
C LEU A 368 -9.64 1.38 3.64
N SER A 369 -8.41 1.66 4.06
CA SER A 369 -7.29 1.87 3.14
C SER A 369 -5.97 1.45 3.78
N LYS A 370 -5.06 0.88 2.97
CA LYS A 370 -3.69 0.55 3.40
C LYS A 370 -2.90 1.80 3.78
N ARG A 371 -3.31 2.94 3.22
CA ARG A 371 -2.65 4.23 3.33
C ARG A 371 -3.15 5.04 4.53
N VAL A 372 -4.11 4.51 5.29
CA VAL A 372 -4.52 5.10 6.57
C VAL A 372 -3.51 4.66 7.62
N ILE A 373 -2.71 5.62 8.09
CA ILE A 373 -1.68 5.43 9.12
C ILE A 373 -2.29 5.55 10.52
N THR A 374 -3.23 6.47 10.69
CA THR A 374 -3.92 6.72 11.95
C THR A 374 -5.41 6.72 11.74
N ARG A 375 -6.10 5.93 12.57
CA ARG A 375 -7.55 5.86 12.58
C ARG A 375 -8.15 7.24 12.76
N THR A 376 -8.92 7.68 11.77
CA THR A 376 -9.49 9.03 11.72
C THR A 376 -11.00 8.92 11.65
N LYS A 377 -11.72 9.73 12.44
CA LYS A 377 -13.18 9.76 12.39
C LYS A 377 -13.64 10.96 11.55
N TYR A 378 -14.36 10.69 10.47
CA TYR A 378 -15.04 11.69 9.67
C TYR A 378 -16.51 11.72 10.09
N ASP A 379 -16.81 12.59 11.06
CA ASP A 379 -18.10 12.66 11.77
C ASP A 379 -18.48 11.34 12.45
N ASP A 380 -19.26 10.48 11.79
CA ASP A 380 -19.72 9.16 12.27
C ASP A 380 -19.21 7.99 11.44
N ILE A 381 -18.37 8.26 10.44
CA ILE A 381 -17.70 7.24 9.63
C ILE A 381 -16.26 7.11 10.11
N LEU A 382 -15.84 5.88 10.35
CA LEU A 382 -14.45 5.60 10.71
C LEU A 382 -13.60 5.40 9.45
N SER A 383 -12.42 5.98 9.39
CA SER A 383 -11.38 5.64 8.42
C SER A 383 -10.31 4.84 9.15
N ASP A 384 -10.02 3.63 8.65
CA ASP A 384 -9.18 2.66 9.35
C ASP A 384 -8.25 1.91 8.39
N ASN A 385 -7.21 1.29 8.95
CA ASN A 385 -6.32 0.41 8.20
C ASN A 385 -6.93 -0.99 8.02
N PHE A 386 -6.63 -1.63 6.90
CA PHE A 386 -7.02 -3.03 6.63
C PHE A 386 -6.58 -4.00 7.72
N ASP A 387 -5.36 -3.86 8.25
CA ASP A 387 -4.79 -4.74 9.28
C ASP A 387 -5.58 -4.66 10.59
N ASP A 388 -5.91 -3.45 11.02
CA ASP A 388 -6.61 -3.19 12.28
C ASP A 388 -8.06 -3.65 12.20
N PHE A 389 -8.71 -3.39 11.06
CA PHE A 389 -10.05 -3.89 10.77
C PHE A 389 -10.09 -5.42 10.76
N TYR A 390 -9.19 -6.04 9.99
CA TYR A 390 -9.09 -7.51 9.92
C TYR A 390 -8.91 -8.09 11.32
N TYR A 391 -7.97 -7.55 12.11
CA TYR A 391 -7.68 -8.08 13.43
C TYR A 391 -8.86 -7.95 14.39
N THR A 392 -9.56 -6.80 14.34
CA THR A 392 -10.77 -6.57 15.15
C THR A 392 -11.81 -7.65 14.89
N TYR A 393 -12.10 -7.94 13.62
CA TYR A 393 -13.09 -8.94 13.26
C TYR A 393 -12.62 -10.37 13.42
N PHE A 394 -11.33 -10.63 13.24
CA PHE A 394 -10.73 -11.91 13.53
C PHE A 394 -10.96 -12.27 15.00
N LYS A 395 -10.63 -11.36 15.93
CA LYS A 395 -10.87 -11.51 17.36
C LYS A 395 -12.35 -11.66 17.68
N TYR A 396 -13.21 -10.88 17.03
CA TYR A 396 -14.65 -10.99 17.23
C TYR A 396 -15.20 -12.37 16.83
N LEU A 397 -14.72 -12.94 15.71
CA LEU A 397 -15.16 -14.22 15.18
C LEU A 397 -14.59 -15.41 15.96
N LYS A 398 -13.29 -15.38 16.26
CA LYS A 398 -12.58 -16.49 16.92
C LYS A 398 -12.61 -16.40 18.46
N GLY A 399 -12.99 -15.26 19.02
CA GLY A 399 -12.90 -14.96 20.46
C GLY A 399 -11.61 -14.21 20.80
N ASN A 400 -11.48 -13.75 22.05
CA ASN A 400 -10.17 -13.32 22.54
C ASN A 400 -9.20 -14.49 22.37
N SER A 401 -8.00 -14.24 21.86
CA SER A 401 -6.93 -15.20 21.99
C SER A 401 -6.84 -15.57 23.46
N VAL A 402 -7.02 -16.87 23.73
CA VAL A 402 -6.76 -17.40 25.06
C VAL A 402 -5.29 -17.11 25.31
N ASP A 403 -4.98 -16.53 26.46
CA ASP A 403 -3.59 -16.42 26.87
C ASP A 403 -2.99 -17.82 26.91
N LEU A 404 -2.10 -18.12 25.98
CA LEU A 404 -1.49 -19.43 25.86
C LEU A 404 -0.20 -19.42 26.68
N PRO A 405 -0.01 -20.38 27.60
CA PRO A 405 1.22 -20.49 28.39
C PRO A 405 2.43 -20.96 27.56
N TYR A 406 2.24 -21.13 26.24
CA TYR A 406 3.21 -21.67 25.31
C TYR A 406 4.07 -20.57 24.68
N ASP A 407 5.30 -20.95 24.39
CA ASP A 407 6.33 -20.08 23.86
C ASP A 407 6.64 -20.44 22.40
N ILE A 408 6.74 -19.43 21.54
CA ILE A 408 7.24 -19.57 20.17
C ILE A 408 8.59 -18.85 20.08
N VAL A 409 9.62 -19.55 19.61
CA VAL A 409 10.97 -19.01 19.51
C VAL A 409 11.19 -18.46 18.11
N ILE A 410 11.57 -17.18 18.02
CA ILE A 410 12.13 -16.60 16.80
C ILE A 410 13.66 -16.67 16.87
N SER A 411 14.24 -17.34 15.86
CA SER A 411 15.68 -17.47 15.64
C SER A 411 16.08 -16.69 14.40
N GLY A 412 17.08 -15.82 14.53
CA GLY A 412 17.54 -15.04 13.40
C GLY A 412 18.47 -13.90 13.76
N ALA A 413 19.09 -13.37 12.71
CA ALA A 413 19.89 -12.15 12.73
C ALA A 413 19.85 -11.53 11.35
N PHE A 414 20.09 -10.22 11.24
CA PHE A 414 20.30 -9.64 9.92
C PHE A 414 21.59 -10.19 9.30
N PRO A 415 21.56 -10.67 8.05
CA PRO A 415 22.77 -11.15 7.38
C PRO A 415 23.74 -9.99 7.14
N ASP A 416 25.03 -10.32 7.09
CA ASP A 416 26.09 -9.39 6.66
C ASP A 416 26.01 -9.28 5.12
N GLY A 417 25.06 -8.51 4.58
CA GLY A 417 24.79 -8.47 3.14
C GLY A 417 23.72 -7.45 2.69
N ASP A 418 23.20 -7.70 1.48
CA ASP A 418 22.28 -6.84 0.68
C ASP A 418 21.07 -6.31 1.47
N GLU A 419 20.76 -5.03 1.29
CA GLU A 419 19.70 -4.31 1.98
C GLU A 419 18.29 -4.76 1.57
N ILE A 420 18.11 -5.33 0.38
CA ILE A 420 16.83 -5.91 -0.06
C ILE A 420 16.41 -7.04 0.89
N PHE A 421 17.34 -7.92 1.24
CA PHE A 421 17.08 -8.98 2.23
C PHE A 421 16.80 -8.41 3.61
N LYS A 422 17.39 -7.26 3.97
CA LYS A 422 17.08 -6.58 5.24
C LYS A 422 15.65 -6.07 5.26
N GLN A 423 15.12 -5.52 4.16
CA GLN A 423 13.73 -5.07 4.10
C GLN A 423 12.74 -6.24 4.21
N ASN A 424 12.96 -7.29 3.44
CA ASN A 424 12.15 -8.52 3.49
C ASN A 424 12.19 -9.17 4.88
N LEU A 425 13.39 -9.27 5.48
CA LEU A 425 13.56 -9.79 6.83
C LEU A 425 12.86 -8.92 7.89
N THR A 426 12.96 -7.60 7.77
CA THR A 426 12.28 -6.65 8.67
C THR A 426 10.78 -6.86 8.62
N TYR A 427 10.20 -6.88 7.42
CA TYR A 427 8.77 -7.04 7.25
C TYR A 427 8.28 -8.43 7.72
N SER A 428 9.03 -9.48 7.41
CA SER A 428 8.74 -10.83 7.89
C SER A 428 8.79 -10.93 9.42
N LEU A 429 9.83 -10.37 10.06
CA LEU A 429 9.96 -10.35 11.52
C LEU A 429 8.77 -9.63 12.17
N ILE A 430 8.33 -8.50 11.60
CA ILE A 430 7.13 -7.79 12.08
C ILE A 430 5.89 -8.67 11.95
N CYS A 431 5.66 -9.29 10.78
CA CYS A 431 4.49 -10.14 10.54
C CYS A 431 4.43 -11.32 11.53
N PHE A 432 5.53 -12.05 11.71
CA PHE A 432 5.59 -13.18 12.64
C PHE A 432 5.47 -12.74 14.10
N ALA A 433 6.17 -11.68 14.51
CA ALA A 433 6.05 -11.16 15.88
C ALA A 433 4.62 -10.68 16.19
N LYS A 434 3.98 -9.99 15.25
CA LYS A 434 2.56 -9.59 15.35
C LYS A 434 1.68 -10.82 15.53
N GLU A 435 1.79 -11.81 14.65
CA GLU A 435 0.88 -12.96 14.65
C GLU A 435 1.02 -13.83 15.91
N ILE A 436 2.25 -14.10 16.36
CA ILE A 436 2.53 -14.85 17.61
C ILE A 436 1.82 -14.20 18.80
N LEU A 437 2.03 -12.89 18.98
CA LEU A 437 1.50 -12.15 20.11
C LEU A 437 -0.02 -11.99 20.01
N LYS A 438 -0.54 -11.79 18.80
CA LYS A 438 -1.98 -11.68 18.52
C LYS A 438 -2.73 -12.95 18.91
N GLU A 439 -2.15 -14.11 18.63
CA GLU A 439 -2.73 -15.43 18.95
C GLU A 439 -2.53 -15.87 20.40
N GLY A 440 -1.91 -15.02 21.24
CA GLY A 440 -1.83 -15.21 22.68
C GLY A 440 -0.60 -16.00 23.15
N PHE A 441 0.26 -16.46 22.24
CA PHE A 441 1.54 -17.08 22.58
C PHE A 441 2.52 -16.07 23.18
N ASN A 442 3.55 -16.57 23.89
CA ASN A 442 4.67 -15.74 24.27
C ASN A 442 5.77 -15.79 23.20
N LEU A 443 6.29 -14.62 22.83
CA LEU A 443 7.40 -14.50 21.89
C LEU A 443 8.74 -14.60 22.63
N CYS A 444 9.54 -15.61 22.29
CA CYS A 444 10.87 -15.81 22.84
C CYS A 444 11.95 -15.57 21.78
N PHE A 445 13.06 -14.94 22.15
CA PHE A 445 14.21 -14.78 21.26
C PHE A 445 15.51 -14.59 22.03
N GLY A 446 16.64 -14.87 21.37
CA GLY A 446 17.97 -14.56 21.91
C GLY A 446 18.33 -13.09 21.74
N ALA A 447 19.15 -12.53 22.63
CA ALA A 447 19.49 -11.11 22.68
C ALA A 447 20.37 -10.58 21.53
N HIS A 448 20.21 -11.05 20.29
CA HIS A 448 20.92 -10.51 19.15
C HIS A 448 20.48 -9.05 18.89
N PRO A 449 21.40 -8.06 18.86
CA PRO A 449 21.04 -6.64 18.86
C PRO A 449 20.09 -6.21 17.73
N THR A 450 20.19 -6.85 16.57
CA THR A 450 19.47 -6.42 15.36
C THR A 450 17.97 -6.69 15.40
N PHE A 451 17.48 -7.63 16.23
CA PHE A 451 16.06 -7.96 16.32
C PHE A 451 15.36 -7.28 17.51
N GLN A 452 16.13 -6.84 18.51
CA GLN A 452 15.61 -6.36 19.80
C GLN A 452 14.57 -5.25 19.65
N GLU A 453 14.97 -4.11 19.08
CA GLU A 453 14.09 -2.92 19.00
C GLU A 453 12.85 -3.21 18.16
N LEU A 454 13.01 -3.93 17.03
CA LEU A 454 11.87 -4.24 16.16
C LEU A 454 10.83 -5.12 16.85
N ILE A 455 11.28 -6.11 17.62
CA ILE A 455 10.39 -6.97 18.42
C ILE A 455 9.71 -6.15 19.52
N PHE A 456 10.44 -5.29 20.23
CA PHE A 456 9.88 -4.48 21.32
C PHE A 456 8.82 -3.50 20.81
N ASP A 457 9.11 -2.76 19.74
CA ASP A 457 8.19 -1.79 19.16
C ASP A 457 6.95 -2.49 18.60
N THR A 458 7.15 -3.61 17.91
CA THR A 458 6.03 -4.43 17.40
C THR A 458 5.15 -4.92 18.54
N ALA A 459 5.74 -5.45 19.61
CA ALA A 459 4.98 -5.99 20.73
C ALA A 459 4.17 -4.92 21.45
N LYS A 460 4.76 -3.74 21.67
CA LYS A 460 4.10 -2.59 22.30
C LYS A 460 2.87 -2.11 21.52
N ILE A 461 2.90 -2.22 20.19
CA ILE A 461 1.75 -1.90 19.32
C ILE A 461 0.66 -2.98 19.42
N VAL A 462 1.05 -4.24 19.58
CA VAL A 462 0.14 -5.39 19.44
C VAL A 462 -0.59 -5.75 20.74
N THR A 463 0.08 -5.64 21.89
CA THR A 463 -0.49 -6.08 23.18
C THR A 463 -0.06 -5.19 24.34
N GLU A 464 -1.02 -4.84 25.20
CA GLU A 464 -0.75 -4.04 26.40
C GLU A 464 0.21 -4.77 27.35
N ASN A 465 0.13 -6.10 27.42
CA ASN A 465 0.99 -6.96 28.25
C ASN A 465 2.32 -7.33 27.59
N HIS A 466 2.82 -6.50 26.68
CA HIS A 466 4.05 -6.77 25.90
C HIS A 466 5.26 -7.15 26.76
N VAL A 467 5.42 -6.57 27.96
CA VAL A 467 6.54 -6.88 28.87
C VAL A 467 6.54 -8.35 29.29
N GLU A 468 5.38 -8.91 29.63
CA GLU A 468 5.24 -10.31 30.06
C GLU A 468 5.24 -11.27 28.87
N LYS A 469 4.69 -10.83 27.73
CA LYS A 469 4.55 -11.63 26.51
C LYS A 469 5.83 -11.77 25.70
N VAL A 470 6.81 -10.90 25.88
CA VAL A 470 8.09 -10.98 25.20
C VAL A 470 9.17 -11.42 26.18
N LYS A 471 9.80 -12.58 25.94
CA LYS A 471 10.89 -13.13 26.77
C LYS A 471 12.20 -13.07 26.00
N MET A 472 13.15 -12.28 26.49
CA MET A 472 14.47 -12.16 25.86
C MET A 472 15.52 -12.92 26.66
N TYR A 473 16.15 -13.91 26.03
CA TYR A 473 17.23 -14.69 26.65
C TYR A 473 18.58 -14.03 26.41
N ILE A 474 19.30 -13.73 27.50
CA ILE A 474 20.57 -12.99 27.48
C ILE A 474 21.64 -13.78 28.24
N SER A 475 22.83 -13.89 27.67
CA SER A 475 23.96 -14.52 28.37
C SER A 475 24.77 -13.48 29.13
N ASN A 476 25.05 -13.78 30.39
CA ASN A 476 25.88 -12.98 31.29
C ASN A 476 27.35 -12.90 30.83
N TYR A 477 27.72 -13.60 29.74
CA TYR A 477 28.98 -13.41 29.03
C TYR A 477 29.04 -12.07 28.27
N PHE A 478 27.92 -11.62 27.69
CA PHE A 478 27.88 -10.43 26.83
C PHE A 478 27.34 -9.19 27.55
N VAL A 479 26.39 -9.37 28.47
CA VAL A 479 25.72 -8.26 29.16
C VAL A 479 25.80 -8.50 30.66
N SER A 480 26.26 -7.49 31.41
CA SER A 480 26.29 -7.56 32.87
C SER A 480 24.87 -7.41 33.46
N HIS A 481 24.63 -8.02 34.63
CA HIS A 481 23.35 -7.96 35.35
C HIS A 481 22.79 -6.53 35.48
N ASN A 482 23.66 -5.55 35.78
CA ASN A 482 23.26 -4.14 35.93
C ASN A 482 22.71 -3.51 34.64
N ASN A 483 23.07 -4.03 33.47
CA ASN A 483 22.55 -3.54 32.18
C ASN A 483 21.27 -4.28 31.76
N ILE A 484 20.99 -5.45 32.34
CA ILE A 484 19.82 -6.27 32.01
C ILE A 484 18.53 -5.63 32.55
N SER A 485 18.61 -4.88 33.66
CA SER A 485 17.48 -4.12 34.18
C SER A 485 16.92 -3.09 33.20
N ASN A 486 17.71 -2.63 32.23
CA ASN A 486 17.29 -1.66 31.22
C ASN A 486 16.26 -2.22 30.22
N PHE A 487 16.05 -3.55 30.20
CA PHE A 487 15.07 -4.19 29.33
C PHE A 487 13.72 -4.47 30.03
N LYS A 488 13.66 -4.38 31.36
CA LYS A 488 12.47 -4.77 32.15
C LYS A 488 11.20 -3.97 31.84
N ASN A 489 11.33 -2.80 31.23
CA ASN A 489 10.21 -1.97 30.79
C ASN A 489 9.73 -2.29 29.36
N ARG A 490 10.43 -3.18 28.64
CA ARG A 490 10.16 -3.54 27.23
C ARG A 490 9.89 -5.03 27.05
N CYS A 491 10.45 -5.88 27.91
CA CYS A 491 10.30 -7.33 27.88
C CYS A 491 10.62 -7.97 29.25
N THR A 492 10.46 -9.28 29.35
CA THR A 492 10.92 -10.12 30.45
C THR A 492 12.32 -10.68 30.12
N PRO A 493 13.42 -10.08 30.63
CA PRO A 493 14.75 -10.61 30.40
C PRO A 493 15.00 -11.88 31.22
N ILE A 494 15.56 -12.91 30.59
CA ILE A 494 15.94 -14.17 31.22
C ILE A 494 17.46 -14.34 31.12
N GLU A 495 18.10 -14.35 32.27
CA GLU A 495 19.56 -14.43 32.37
C GLU A 495 20.05 -15.87 32.29
N VAL A 496 21.09 -16.07 31.48
CA VAL A 496 21.81 -17.33 31.37
C VAL A 496 23.25 -17.11 31.83
N GLY A 497 23.69 -17.92 32.79
CA GLY A 497 25.05 -17.84 33.31
C GLY A 497 26.11 -18.02 32.22
N LYS A 498 27.26 -17.36 32.39
CA LYS A 498 28.43 -17.63 31.55
C LYS A 498 29.04 -18.98 31.92
N VAL A 499 29.50 -19.73 30.91
CA VAL A 499 30.12 -21.05 31.07
C VAL A 499 31.61 -20.92 30.78
N ASP A 500 32.45 -21.22 31.78
CA ASP A 500 33.91 -21.31 31.68
C ASP A 500 34.62 -20.10 31.02
N ASN A 501 34.02 -18.91 31.07
CA ASN A 501 34.46 -17.74 30.28
C ASN A 501 34.66 -18.03 28.78
N ASN A 502 33.96 -19.04 28.25
CA ASN A 502 34.02 -19.43 26.85
C ASN A 502 32.76 -18.92 26.13
N GLN A 503 32.97 -18.12 25.08
CA GLN A 503 31.89 -17.51 24.30
C GLN A 503 30.97 -18.57 23.69
N THR A 504 31.54 -19.59 23.04
CA THR A 504 30.79 -20.64 22.35
C THR A 504 29.98 -21.46 23.32
N LEU A 505 30.58 -21.92 24.42
CA LEU A 505 29.86 -22.69 25.45
C LEU A 505 28.74 -21.88 26.11
N SER A 506 28.97 -20.58 26.34
CA SER A 506 27.95 -19.68 26.90
C SER A 506 26.79 -19.44 25.93
N LEU A 507 27.05 -19.37 24.62
CA LEU A 507 26.02 -19.27 23.59
C LEU A 507 25.22 -20.58 23.44
N THR A 508 25.90 -21.73 23.45
CA THR A 508 25.23 -23.04 23.44
C THR A 508 24.31 -23.21 24.65
N GLU A 509 24.77 -22.84 25.85
CA GLU A 509 23.93 -22.89 27.05
C GLU A 509 22.72 -21.95 26.94
N LEU A 510 22.90 -20.76 26.37
CA LEU A 510 21.79 -19.84 26.09
C LEU A 510 20.76 -20.46 25.14
N ARG A 511 21.22 -21.05 24.03
CA ARG A 511 20.35 -21.70 23.04
C ARG A 511 19.57 -22.86 23.64
N LYS A 512 20.23 -23.69 24.46
CA LYS A 512 19.56 -24.76 25.21
C LYS A 512 18.51 -24.22 26.16
N LYS A 513 18.82 -23.21 26.97
CA LYS A 513 17.86 -22.59 27.88
C LYS A 513 16.69 -21.91 27.16
N LEU A 514 16.92 -21.39 25.96
CA LEU A 514 15.89 -20.78 25.11
C LEU A 514 14.97 -21.84 24.48
N ILE A 515 15.49 -23.00 24.09
CA ILE A 515 14.75 -23.97 23.27
C ILE A 515 14.30 -25.21 24.05
N GLU A 516 15.13 -25.79 24.91
CA GLU A 516 14.85 -27.04 25.65
C GLU A 516 13.90 -26.82 26.84
N ARG A 517 12.70 -26.31 26.55
CA ARG A 517 11.65 -26.05 27.54
C ARG A 517 10.35 -26.69 27.06
N GLU A 518 9.63 -27.33 27.97
CA GLU A 518 8.39 -28.05 27.63
C GLU A 518 7.29 -27.15 27.05
N ASN A 519 7.30 -25.87 27.41
CA ASN A 519 6.33 -24.90 26.92
C ASN A 519 6.68 -24.35 25.53
N VAL A 520 7.85 -24.64 24.97
CA VAL A 520 8.21 -24.20 23.60
C VAL A 520 7.52 -25.11 22.59
N LYS A 521 6.72 -24.51 21.70
CA LYS A 521 5.91 -25.26 20.71
C LYS A 521 6.38 -25.12 19.28
N ALA A 522 7.25 -24.17 18.98
CA ALA A 522 7.87 -24.05 17.67
C ALA A 522 9.16 -23.20 17.70
N LEU A 523 10.03 -23.48 16.72
CA LEU A 523 11.16 -22.64 16.35
C LEU A 523 10.92 -22.07 14.94
N ILE A 524 10.90 -20.75 14.80
CA ILE A 524 10.75 -20.07 13.51
C ILE A 524 12.09 -19.41 13.18
N CYS A 525 12.71 -19.83 12.07
CA CYS A 525 14.02 -19.33 11.63
C CYS A 525 13.87 -18.37 10.46
N LEU A 526 14.42 -17.16 10.61
CA LEU A 526 14.44 -16.12 9.58
C LEU A 526 15.80 -15.40 9.51
N GLY A 527 16.37 -15.32 8.31
CA GLY A 527 17.65 -14.66 8.07
C GLY A 527 18.83 -15.46 8.59
N GLY A 528 19.66 -14.82 9.39
CA GLY A 528 20.88 -15.40 9.97
C GLY A 528 22.13 -15.09 9.15
N LYS A 529 23.25 -14.93 9.85
CA LYS A 529 24.56 -14.71 9.24
C LYS A 529 25.04 -15.99 8.59
N ILE A 530 25.50 -15.87 7.34
CA ILE A 530 26.18 -16.95 6.62
C ILE A 530 27.66 -16.89 7.01
N LYS A 531 28.23 -18.03 7.41
CA LYS A 531 29.64 -18.15 7.80
C LYS A 531 30.36 -19.14 6.90
N GLU A 532 31.67 -18.97 6.74
CA GLU A 532 32.50 -19.95 6.00
C GLU A 532 32.41 -21.33 6.65
N ASN A 533 32.43 -21.36 7.98
CA ASN A 533 32.21 -22.55 8.77
C ASN A 533 30.76 -22.65 9.23
N LYS A 534 29.99 -23.58 8.64
CA LYS A 534 28.58 -23.82 8.97
C LYS A 534 28.33 -24.15 10.46
N SER A 535 29.33 -24.68 11.18
CA SER A 535 29.20 -24.99 12.62
C SER A 535 29.16 -23.76 13.53
N GLU A 536 29.53 -22.58 13.00
CA GLU A 536 29.46 -21.30 13.72
C GLU A 536 28.12 -20.58 13.51
N GLU A 537 27.27 -21.10 12.63
CA GLU A 537 25.97 -20.52 12.33
C GLU A 537 24.95 -20.87 13.43
N GLY A 538 24.56 -19.87 14.21
CA GLY A 538 23.67 -20.09 15.37
C GLY A 538 22.34 -20.77 15.02
N ILE A 539 21.75 -20.43 13.87
CA ILE A 539 20.50 -21.03 13.40
C ILE A 539 20.63 -22.55 13.27
N ARG A 540 21.75 -23.07 12.73
CA ARG A 540 21.92 -24.52 12.55
C ARG A 540 22.01 -25.26 13.89
N GLU A 541 22.67 -24.67 14.87
CA GLU A 541 22.73 -25.24 16.22
C GLU A 541 21.34 -25.24 16.87
N GLU A 542 20.60 -24.14 16.76
CA GLU A 542 19.24 -24.01 17.30
C GLU A 542 18.27 -25.01 16.67
N ILE A 543 18.34 -25.23 15.36
CA ILE A 543 17.58 -26.29 14.66
C ILE A 543 17.95 -27.67 15.20
N THR A 544 19.24 -27.94 15.40
CA THR A 544 19.70 -29.24 15.92
C THR A 544 19.15 -29.50 17.32
N ILE A 545 19.18 -28.47 18.19
CA ILE A 545 18.61 -28.54 19.53
C ILE A 545 17.10 -28.79 19.47
N ALA A 546 16.36 -28.03 18.65
CA ALA A 546 14.92 -28.17 18.49
C ALA A 546 14.52 -29.58 18.00
N LYS A 547 15.20 -30.10 16.96
CA LYS A 547 14.99 -31.46 16.44
C LYS A 547 15.20 -32.52 17.51
N SER A 548 16.24 -32.38 18.35
CA SER A 548 16.54 -33.34 19.42
C SER A 548 15.44 -33.42 20.50
N LYS A 549 14.57 -32.41 20.58
CA LYS A 549 13.44 -32.32 21.50
C LYS A 549 12.08 -32.51 20.82
N GLY A 550 12.06 -32.79 19.51
CA GLY A 550 10.81 -32.91 18.75
C GLY A 550 10.05 -31.58 18.60
N ILE A 551 10.73 -30.44 18.75
CA ILE A 551 10.11 -29.13 18.55
C ILE A 551 10.07 -28.84 17.04
N PRO A 552 8.89 -28.54 16.46
CA PRO A 552 8.78 -28.28 15.04
C PRO A 552 9.50 -26.99 14.64
N VAL A 553 10.20 -27.04 13.51
CA VAL A 553 11.02 -25.97 12.95
C VAL A 553 10.40 -25.48 11.65
N PHE A 554 10.20 -24.16 11.53
CA PHE A 554 9.71 -23.51 10.31
C PHE A 554 10.80 -22.59 9.74
N LEU A 555 11.14 -22.79 8.46
CA LEU A 555 12.17 -22.01 7.77
C LEU A 555 11.52 -20.98 6.84
N ILE A 556 11.77 -19.70 7.10
CA ILE A 556 11.36 -18.62 6.20
C ILE A 556 12.52 -18.37 5.24
N GLY A 557 12.39 -18.87 4.00
CA GLY A 557 13.46 -18.87 3.03
C GLY A 557 13.57 -17.58 2.22
N SER A 558 12.44 -16.96 1.90
CA SER A 558 12.34 -15.78 1.03
C SER A 558 13.00 -14.52 1.58
N VAL A 559 13.32 -14.48 2.88
CA VAL A 559 14.04 -13.37 3.53
C VAL A 559 15.56 -13.42 3.36
N GLY A 560 16.10 -14.49 2.77
CA GLY A 560 17.55 -14.68 2.56
C GLY A 560 18.31 -15.12 3.82
N GLY A 561 19.64 -15.09 3.75
CA GLY A 561 20.55 -15.46 4.86
C GLY A 561 20.73 -16.97 5.06
N CYS A 562 21.12 -17.37 6.26
CA CYS A 562 21.33 -18.79 6.60
C CYS A 562 20.03 -19.60 6.46
N SER A 563 18.87 -19.04 6.83
CA SER A 563 17.57 -19.73 6.73
C SER A 563 17.21 -20.10 5.28
N SER A 564 17.55 -19.26 4.29
CA SER A 564 17.29 -19.55 2.88
C SER A 564 18.13 -20.71 2.37
N ILE A 565 19.43 -20.75 2.72
CA ILE A 565 20.33 -21.85 2.36
C ILE A 565 19.83 -23.16 2.95
N ILE A 566 19.43 -23.15 4.23
CA ILE A 566 18.90 -24.34 4.88
C ILE A 566 17.58 -24.76 4.21
N ALA A 567 16.66 -23.84 3.94
CA ALA A 567 15.39 -24.16 3.28
C ALA A 567 15.60 -24.79 1.90
N GLU A 568 16.55 -24.27 1.10
CA GLU A 568 16.93 -24.87 -0.17
C GLU A 568 17.52 -26.28 -0.02
N ASP A 569 18.40 -26.49 0.96
CA ASP A 569 19.00 -27.79 1.24
C ASP A 569 17.90 -28.83 1.56
N TYR A 570 16.91 -28.46 2.37
CA TYR A 570 15.79 -29.35 2.70
C TYR A 570 14.83 -29.56 1.53
N ALA A 571 14.59 -28.54 0.71
CA ALA A 571 13.78 -28.66 -0.50
C ALA A 571 14.38 -29.63 -1.52
N LYS A 572 15.70 -29.54 -1.75
CA LYS A 572 16.43 -30.39 -2.71
C LYS A 572 16.42 -31.87 -2.32
N ASN A 573 16.41 -32.16 -1.01
CA ASN A 573 16.47 -33.53 -0.49
C ASN A 573 15.09 -34.09 -0.09
N ASP A 574 14.02 -33.30 -0.23
CA ASP A 574 12.65 -33.64 0.13
C ASP A 574 12.47 -34.19 1.56
N ASN A 575 13.19 -33.59 2.51
CA ASN A 575 13.26 -34.06 3.89
C ASN A 575 12.64 -33.07 4.89
N TRP A 576 11.61 -32.33 4.47
CA TRP A 576 10.83 -31.42 5.32
C TRP A 576 10.29 -32.08 6.59
N ASN A 577 9.93 -33.37 6.52
CA ASN A 577 9.43 -34.16 7.63
C ASN A 577 10.43 -34.29 8.79
N GLU A 578 11.71 -33.99 8.57
CA GLU A 578 12.70 -33.92 9.66
C GLU A 578 12.59 -32.62 10.49
N LEU A 579 11.94 -31.58 9.95
CA LEU A 579 11.78 -30.28 10.60
C LEU A 579 10.43 -30.14 11.27
N ASN A 580 9.35 -30.60 10.63
CA ASN A 580 7.98 -30.54 11.14
C ASN A 580 7.07 -31.53 10.39
N ASP A 581 5.88 -31.79 10.93
CA ASP A 581 4.86 -32.65 10.32
C ASP A 581 3.86 -31.87 9.42
N ALA A 582 4.16 -30.63 9.06
CA ALA A 582 3.28 -29.83 8.22
C ALA A 582 3.37 -30.25 6.74
N SER A 583 2.37 -29.86 5.96
CA SER A 583 2.32 -30.23 4.55
C SER A 583 3.51 -29.67 3.76
N LYS A 584 3.93 -30.41 2.73
CA LYS A 584 5.00 -29.97 1.84
C LYS A 584 4.65 -28.65 1.16
N GLU A 585 3.38 -28.42 0.85
CA GLU A 585 2.89 -27.17 0.28
C GLU A 585 3.11 -26.00 1.24
N LEU A 586 2.84 -26.16 2.54
CA LEU A 586 3.11 -25.12 3.53
C LEU A 586 4.60 -24.80 3.57
N ASN A 587 5.46 -25.80 3.77
CA ASN A 587 6.92 -25.59 3.83
C ASN A 587 7.47 -24.96 2.54
N THR A 588 6.99 -25.38 1.37
CA THR A 588 7.36 -24.77 0.09
C THR A 588 6.91 -23.31 0.00
N SER A 589 5.71 -23.00 0.48
CA SER A 589 5.20 -21.62 0.51
C SER A 589 6.02 -20.71 1.44
N LEU A 590 6.53 -21.22 2.56
CA LEU A 590 7.41 -20.46 3.47
C LEU A 590 8.79 -20.22 2.87
N MET A 591 9.27 -21.14 2.04
CA MET A 591 10.54 -21.00 1.33
C MET A 591 10.47 -19.91 0.24
N GLN A 592 9.37 -19.85 -0.53
CA GLN A 592 9.29 -19.02 -1.74
C GLN A 592 8.38 -17.79 -1.59
N GLY A 593 7.43 -17.82 -0.68
CA GLY A 593 6.38 -16.83 -0.55
C GLY A 593 6.89 -15.50 0.01
N ILE A 594 6.46 -14.40 -0.59
CA ILE A 594 6.77 -13.03 -0.15
C ILE A 594 5.60 -12.37 0.61
N ASP A 595 4.44 -13.04 0.69
CA ASP A 595 3.33 -12.64 1.55
C ASP A 595 3.56 -13.17 2.98
N TYR A 596 4.39 -12.44 3.72
CA TYR A 596 4.76 -12.84 5.08
C TYR A 596 3.59 -12.80 6.07
N LYS A 597 2.54 -12.03 5.79
CA LYS A 597 1.34 -11.95 6.62
C LYS A 597 0.54 -13.25 6.52
N LYS A 598 0.32 -13.75 5.29
CA LYS A 598 -0.26 -15.07 5.07
C LYS A 598 0.62 -16.17 5.63
N SER A 599 1.94 -16.13 5.37
CA SER A 599 2.89 -17.11 5.90
C SER A 599 2.86 -17.22 7.43
N ALA A 600 2.86 -16.07 8.12
CA ALA A 600 2.76 -16.04 9.58
C ALA A 600 1.46 -16.69 10.06
N ARG A 601 0.31 -16.33 9.49
CA ARG A 601 -0.99 -16.92 9.84
C ARG A 601 -1.01 -18.43 9.68
N LEU A 602 -0.57 -18.93 8.52
CA LEU A 602 -0.57 -20.37 8.25
C LEU A 602 0.29 -21.16 9.26
N VAL A 603 1.46 -20.63 9.63
CA VAL A 603 2.33 -21.26 10.63
C VAL A 603 1.69 -21.24 12.01
N ILE A 604 1.16 -20.09 12.45
CA ILE A 604 0.58 -19.97 13.78
C ILE A 604 -0.71 -20.78 13.91
N ASP A 605 -1.55 -20.82 12.87
CA ASP A 605 -2.74 -21.67 12.81
C ASP A 605 -2.38 -23.15 12.92
N TYR A 606 -1.34 -23.60 12.21
CA TYR A 606 -0.82 -24.97 12.33
C TYR A 606 -0.35 -25.29 13.75
N ILE A 607 0.44 -24.40 14.37
CA ILE A 607 0.93 -24.60 15.75
C ILE A 607 -0.26 -24.67 16.71
N LYS A 608 -1.23 -23.78 16.58
CA LYS A 608 -2.40 -23.70 17.45
C LYS A 608 -3.28 -24.96 17.38
N GLN A 609 -3.46 -25.54 16.20
CA GLN A 609 -4.19 -26.79 16.03
C GLN A 609 -3.52 -27.93 16.81
N ASN A 610 -2.20 -28.11 16.65
CA ASN A 610 -1.46 -29.17 17.35
C ASN A 610 -1.41 -28.97 18.87
N VAL A 611 -1.40 -27.72 19.34
CA VAL A 611 -1.42 -27.42 20.78
C VAL A 611 -2.80 -27.65 21.41
N SER A 612 -3.88 -27.62 20.62
CA SER A 612 -5.25 -27.83 21.11
C SER A 612 -5.65 -29.31 21.19
N GLU A 613 -4.84 -30.21 20.60
CA GLU A 613 -5.06 -31.67 20.57
C GLU A 613 -4.30 -32.42 21.68
N GLU A 614 -3.34 -31.75 22.35
CA GLU A 614 -2.67 -32.20 23.59
C GLU A 614 -3.49 -31.82 24.84
#